data_AF-A0A1A8AK08-F1
#
_entry.id   AF-A0A1A8AK08-F1
#
_cell.length_a   1.000
_cell.length_b   1.000
_cell.length_c   1.000
_cell.angle_alpha   90.00
_cell.angle_beta   90.00
_cell.angle_gamma   90.00
#
_symmetry.space_group_name_H-M   'P 1'
#
loop_
_entity.id
_entity.type
_entity.pdbx_description
1 polymer ?
#
loop_
_entity_poly.entity_id
_entity_poly.type
_entity_poly.pdbx_seq_one_letter_code
_entity_poly.pdbx_strand_id
1 'polypeptide(L)'
;VYPIAKYLQQPLYFEVELTGTTNPQVSLELENCWATQDDRTTQPRWNLIIDGCPNPVDPYQVIFHPVWADARIKYPSHFKRFEVQMFAFADGKDDLHNRLFIHCDVVICDVKKPLGGVCSGQCSIPEGVTKGQRRDVSDVYGIEHVTVGPMSLNLS
;
A
#
# COMPACT_ATOMS: atom_id res chain seq x y z
N VAL A 1 -5.10 29.61 25.56
CA VAL A 1 -5.65 28.30 25.13
C VAL A 1 -5.71 28.34 23.61
N TYR A 2 -4.77 27.67 22.95
CA TYR A 2 -4.67 27.57 21.49
C TYR A 2 -5.64 26.46 21.05
N PRO A 3 -6.45 26.62 19.99
CA PRO A 3 -7.30 25.52 19.56
C PRO A 3 -6.40 24.44 18.94
N ILE A 4 -6.32 23.30 19.63
CA ILE A 4 -5.78 22.07 19.07
C ILE A 4 -6.74 21.69 17.95
N ALA A 5 -6.34 21.84 16.70
CA ALA A 5 -7.08 21.32 15.56
C ALA A 5 -7.27 19.81 15.78
N LYS A 6 -8.52 19.40 16.03
CA LYS A 6 -8.88 18.09 16.58
C LYS A 6 -9.57 17.19 15.56
N TYR A 7 -9.29 17.39 14.27
CA TYR A 7 -10.04 16.78 13.18
C TYR A 7 -9.04 16.16 12.18
N LEU A 8 -9.25 14.88 11.82
CA LEU A 8 -8.38 13.90 11.08
C LEU A 8 -7.80 12.71 11.87
N GLN A 9 -8.32 12.36 13.06
CA GLN A 9 -7.70 11.36 13.96
C GLN A 9 -7.91 9.86 13.63
N GLN A 10 -8.62 9.49 12.55
CA GLN A 10 -8.92 8.07 12.31
C GLN A 10 -8.08 7.51 11.15
N PRO A 11 -7.35 6.40 11.34
CA PRO A 11 -6.67 5.72 10.25
C PRO A 11 -7.66 5.11 9.26
N LEU A 12 -7.26 5.08 7.99
CA LEU A 12 -7.97 4.36 6.94
C LEU A 12 -7.42 2.94 6.85
N TYR A 13 -8.32 1.95 6.92
CA TYR A 13 -7.97 0.53 6.84
C TYR A 13 -8.31 -0.03 5.46
N PHE A 14 -7.37 -0.73 4.86
CA PHE A 14 -7.51 -1.33 3.53
C PHE A 14 -7.28 -2.84 3.63
N GLU A 15 -8.06 -3.59 2.85
CA GLU A 15 -7.88 -5.01 2.59
C GLU A 15 -7.83 -5.21 1.07
N VAL A 16 -6.77 -5.85 0.59
CA VAL A 16 -6.65 -6.28 -0.80
C VAL A 16 -6.71 -7.81 -0.81
N GLU A 17 -7.60 -8.35 -1.62
CA GLU A 17 -7.87 -9.79 -1.74
C GLU A 17 -7.59 -10.28 -3.16
N LEU A 18 -6.82 -11.35 -3.25
CA LEU A 18 -6.64 -12.11 -4.47
C LEU A 18 -7.85 -13.02 -4.67
N THR A 19 -8.66 -12.70 -5.69
CA THR A 19 -9.86 -13.48 -6.02
C THR A 19 -9.63 -14.36 -7.25
N GLY A 20 -10.53 -15.33 -7.49
CA GLY A 20 -10.50 -16.18 -8.69
C GLY A 20 -9.48 -17.33 -8.67
N THR A 21 -8.61 -17.41 -7.66
CA THR A 21 -7.70 -18.54 -7.44
C THR A 21 -7.87 -19.12 -6.04
N THR A 22 -7.75 -20.44 -5.93
CA THR A 22 -7.72 -21.17 -4.65
C THR A 22 -6.39 -21.87 -4.44
N ASN A 23 -5.34 -21.46 -5.16
CA ASN A 23 -4.02 -22.06 -5.07
C ASN A 23 -3.33 -21.62 -3.77
N PRO A 24 -3.05 -22.52 -2.81
CA PRO A 24 -2.37 -22.17 -1.57
C PRO A 24 -0.88 -21.82 -1.74
N GLN A 25 -0.31 -22.06 -2.93
CA GLN A 25 1.11 -21.84 -3.21
C GLN A 25 1.42 -20.45 -3.79
N VAL A 26 0.43 -19.55 -3.79
CA VAL A 26 0.64 -18.16 -4.17
C VAL A 26 0.37 -17.20 -3.00
N SER A 27 1.06 -16.07 -3.01
CA SER A 27 0.77 -14.93 -2.15
C SER A 27 0.51 -13.67 -2.96
N LEU A 28 -0.36 -12.82 -2.44
CA LEU A 28 -0.57 -11.47 -2.92
C LEU A 28 0.41 -10.54 -2.21
N GLU A 29 1.19 -9.78 -2.95
CA GLU A 29 2.10 -8.77 -2.42
C GLU A 29 1.77 -7.39 -3.00
N LEU A 30 1.86 -6.35 -2.16
CA LEU A 30 1.70 -4.95 -2.60
C LEU A 30 3.08 -4.42 -2.99
N GLU A 31 3.31 -4.10 -4.27
CA GLU A 31 4.61 -3.60 -4.73
C GLU A 31 4.74 -2.10 -4.46
N ASN A 32 3.88 -1.29 -5.08
CA ASN A 32 3.89 0.16 -4.92
C ASN A 32 2.48 0.68 -4.65
N CYS A 33 2.29 1.45 -3.58
CA CYS A 33 1.02 2.10 -3.30
C CYS A 33 1.19 3.60 -3.14
N TRP A 34 0.25 4.38 -3.65
CA TRP A 34 0.27 5.84 -3.55
C TRP A 34 -1.14 6.41 -3.49
N ALA A 35 -1.22 7.63 -2.95
CA ALA A 35 -2.45 8.40 -2.97
C ALA A 35 -2.40 9.56 -3.97
N THR A 36 -3.56 9.95 -4.48
CA THR A 36 -3.79 11.18 -5.27
C THR A 36 -5.13 11.80 -4.89
N GLN A 37 -5.34 13.07 -5.24
CA GLN A 37 -6.61 13.79 -5.01
C GLN A 37 -7.57 13.75 -6.21
N ASP A 38 -7.09 13.33 -7.37
CA ASP A 38 -7.86 13.29 -8.62
C ASP A 38 -7.51 11.99 -9.39
N ASP A 39 -6.90 12.09 -10.57
CA ASP A 39 -6.54 10.91 -11.35
C ASP A 39 -5.18 10.30 -10.91
N ARG A 40 -4.93 9.06 -11.29
CA ARG A 40 -3.77 8.23 -10.90
C ARG A 40 -2.41 8.88 -11.12
N THR A 41 -2.29 9.70 -12.17
CA THR A 41 -1.05 10.36 -12.57
C THR A 41 -0.98 11.83 -12.14
N THR A 42 -1.99 12.31 -11.41
CA THR A 42 -2.02 13.71 -10.93
C THR A 42 -1.04 13.92 -9.79
N GLN A 43 -0.59 15.17 -9.65
CA GLN A 43 0.22 15.62 -8.53
C GLN A 43 -0.64 16.52 -7.62
N PRO A 44 -0.39 16.53 -6.30
CA PRO A 44 0.64 15.76 -5.58
C PRO A 44 0.35 14.26 -5.50
N ARG A 45 1.42 13.45 -5.52
CA ARG A 45 1.39 12.00 -5.32
C ARG A 45 2.10 11.68 -4.01
N TRP A 46 1.42 10.99 -3.11
CA TRP A 46 1.99 10.56 -1.83
C TRP A 46 2.31 9.08 -1.90
N ASN A 47 3.60 8.73 -1.91
CA ASN A 47 4.03 7.33 -1.92
C ASN A 47 3.88 6.74 -0.51
N LEU A 48 3.09 5.68 -0.39
CA LEU A 48 2.77 5.02 0.86
C LEU A 48 3.58 3.73 1.04
N ILE A 49 3.66 2.93 -0.02
CA ILE A 49 4.43 1.69 -0.09
C ILE A 49 5.34 1.77 -1.32
N ILE A 50 6.62 1.45 -1.14
CA ILE A 50 7.64 1.40 -2.20
C ILE A 50 8.34 0.05 -2.13
N ASP A 51 8.35 -0.69 -3.24
CA ASP A 51 8.96 -2.03 -3.36
C ASP A 51 8.58 -3.00 -2.22
N GLY A 52 7.33 -2.98 -1.78
CA GLY A 52 6.83 -3.82 -0.68
C GLY A 52 6.90 -3.23 0.71
N CYS A 53 7.52 -2.07 0.87
CA CYS A 53 7.87 -1.54 2.18
C CYS A 53 7.20 -0.19 2.44
N PRO A 54 6.85 0.13 3.70
CA PRO A 54 6.40 1.48 4.06
C PRO A 54 7.43 2.51 3.61
N ASN A 55 6.97 3.62 3.02
CA ASN A 55 7.85 4.66 2.51
C ASN A 55 8.67 5.29 3.64
N PRO A 56 10.01 5.13 3.72
CA PRO A 56 10.81 5.52 4.88
C PRO A 56 10.89 7.03 5.13
N VAL A 57 10.55 7.86 4.14
CA VAL A 57 10.55 9.33 4.28
C VAL A 57 9.18 9.89 4.64
N ASP A 58 8.13 9.07 4.68
CA ASP A 58 6.80 9.49 5.10
C ASP A 58 6.74 9.58 6.64
N PRO A 59 6.45 10.74 7.25
CA PRO A 59 6.28 10.82 8.70
C PRO A 59 5.09 9.97 9.21
N TYR A 60 4.15 9.63 8.33
CA TYR A 60 2.94 8.87 8.61
C TYR A 60 3.01 7.48 7.96
N GLN A 61 3.95 6.67 8.44
CA GLN A 61 4.21 5.32 7.95
C GLN A 61 2.95 4.47 7.83
N VAL A 62 2.89 3.69 6.75
CA VAL A 62 1.91 2.60 6.61
C VAL A 62 2.20 1.52 7.65
N ILE A 63 1.14 1.01 8.28
CA ILE A 63 1.23 -0.12 9.20
C ILE A 63 0.54 -1.32 8.57
N PHE A 64 1.30 -2.39 8.35
CA PHE A 64 0.76 -3.66 7.89
C PHE A 64 0.12 -4.42 9.05
N HIS A 65 -1.06 -4.96 8.80
CA HIS A 65 -1.79 -5.78 9.75
C HIS A 65 -1.74 -7.25 9.33
N PRO A 66 -1.44 -8.17 10.27
CA PRO A 66 -1.49 -9.60 9.98
C PRO A 66 -2.90 -10.06 9.58
N VAL A 67 -2.95 -11.05 8.71
CA VAL A 67 -4.18 -11.75 8.34
C VAL A 67 -4.10 -13.17 8.87
N TRP A 68 -5.16 -13.63 9.52
CA TRP A 68 -5.27 -14.98 10.04
C TRP A 68 -6.39 -15.74 9.34
N ALA A 69 -6.28 -17.06 9.34
CA ALA A 69 -7.33 -17.91 8.83
C ALA A 69 -8.56 -17.82 9.75
N ASP A 70 -9.73 -17.68 9.14
CA ASP A 70 -11.02 -17.67 9.83
C ASP A 70 -12.09 -18.34 8.94
N ALA A 71 -13.37 -18.21 9.30
CA ALA A 71 -14.47 -18.80 8.54
C ALA A 71 -14.57 -18.27 7.10
N ARG A 72 -14.12 -17.03 6.84
CA ARG A 72 -14.07 -16.39 5.51
C ARG A 72 -12.72 -16.61 4.84
N ILE A 73 -11.63 -16.54 5.60
CA ILE A 73 -10.26 -16.49 5.08
C ILE A 73 -9.65 -17.88 5.16
N LYS A 74 -9.66 -18.60 4.04
CA LYS A 74 -9.03 -19.92 3.92
C LYS A 74 -7.51 -19.85 3.74
N TYR A 75 -7.05 -18.88 2.96
CA TYR A 75 -5.63 -18.70 2.61
C TYR A 75 -5.20 -17.27 2.96
N PRO A 76 -4.62 -17.04 4.16
CA PRO A 76 -4.19 -15.70 4.56
C PRO A 76 -3.20 -15.04 3.61
N SER A 77 -2.40 -15.83 2.87
CA SER A 77 -1.48 -15.32 1.84
C SER A 77 -2.17 -14.62 0.67
N HIS A 78 -3.48 -14.82 0.49
CA HIS A 78 -4.27 -14.15 -0.56
C HIS A 78 -4.73 -12.75 -0.15
N PHE A 79 -4.40 -12.32 1.07
CA PHE A 79 -4.86 -11.05 1.62
C PHE A 79 -3.69 -10.19 2.09
N LYS A 80 -3.80 -8.88 1.88
CA LYS A 80 -2.98 -7.89 2.57
C LYS A 80 -3.88 -6.87 3.25
N ARG A 81 -3.60 -6.61 4.53
CA ARG A 81 -4.25 -5.56 5.31
C ARG A 81 -3.22 -4.51 5.70
N PHE A 82 -3.58 -3.25 5.55
CA PHE A 82 -2.73 -2.15 5.97
C PHE A 82 -3.57 -0.95 6.38
N GLU A 83 -3.00 -0.10 7.22
CA GLU A 83 -3.58 1.18 7.59
C GLU A 83 -2.72 2.35 7.12
N VAL A 84 -3.40 3.44 6.78
CA VAL A 84 -2.79 4.72 6.37
C VAL A 84 -3.36 5.82 7.26
N GLN A 85 -2.49 6.65 7.83
CA GLN A 85 -2.92 7.79 8.64
C GLN A 85 -3.37 8.95 7.75
N MET A 86 -4.55 9.50 8.02
CA MET A 86 -5.15 10.57 7.19
C MET A 86 -4.35 11.89 7.19
N PHE A 87 -3.52 12.14 8.20
CA PHE A 87 -2.68 13.35 8.30
C PHE A 87 -1.64 13.49 7.18
N ALA A 88 -1.41 12.43 6.40
CA ALA A 88 -0.54 12.45 5.23
C ALA A 88 -1.05 13.34 4.07
N PHE A 89 -2.33 13.71 4.06
CA PHE A 89 -2.99 14.32 2.88
C PHE A 89 -3.57 15.72 3.11
N ALA A 90 -3.40 16.29 4.30
CA ALA A 90 -3.95 17.59 4.66
C ALA A 90 -2.98 18.72 4.30
N ASP A 91 -2.93 19.11 3.02
CA ASP A 91 -2.36 20.40 2.66
C ASP A 91 -3.43 21.46 2.92
N GLY A 92 -3.17 22.37 3.87
CA GLY A 92 -4.12 23.34 4.42
C GLY A 92 -4.61 24.42 3.45
N LYS A 93 -4.98 24.06 2.22
CA LYS A 93 -5.53 24.93 1.20
C LYS A 93 -6.84 24.36 0.68
N ASP A 94 -7.90 25.03 1.11
CA ASP A 94 -9.29 24.97 0.63
C ASP A 94 -10.01 23.62 0.68
N ASP A 95 -11.24 23.69 1.18
CA ASP A 95 -12.30 22.66 1.24
C ASP A 95 -12.67 22.03 -0.12
N LEU A 96 -11.88 22.25 -1.18
CA LEU A 96 -12.11 21.77 -2.53
C LEU A 96 -11.56 20.36 -2.80
N HIS A 97 -10.62 19.85 -1.99
CA HIS A 97 -9.96 18.56 -2.25
C HIS A 97 -10.26 17.48 -1.19
N ASN A 98 -11.53 17.34 -0.84
CA ASN A 98 -12.03 16.31 0.09
C ASN A 98 -12.11 14.90 -0.53
N ARG A 99 -11.32 14.60 -1.57
CA ARG A 99 -11.36 13.29 -2.24
C ARG A 99 -9.97 12.70 -2.28
N LEU A 100 -9.87 11.43 -1.91
CA LEU A 100 -8.63 10.68 -1.94
C LEU A 100 -8.83 9.39 -2.73
N PHE A 101 -7.90 9.12 -3.63
CA PHE A 101 -7.76 7.83 -4.28
C PHE A 101 -6.51 7.15 -3.73
N ILE A 102 -6.61 5.85 -3.52
CA ILE A 102 -5.46 5.00 -3.19
C ILE A 102 -5.28 4.02 -4.33
N HIS A 103 -4.08 4.00 -4.87
CA HIS A 103 -3.67 3.15 -5.97
C HIS A 103 -2.61 2.18 -5.46
N CYS A 104 -2.66 0.94 -5.91
CA CYS A 104 -1.64 -0.05 -5.63
C CYS A 104 -1.31 -0.88 -6.87
N ASP A 105 -0.03 -1.09 -7.11
CA ASP A 105 0.50 -2.14 -7.97
C ASP A 105 0.66 -3.40 -7.13
N VAL A 106 0.09 -4.50 -7.61
CA VAL A 106 -0.03 -5.78 -6.90
C VAL A 106 0.67 -6.86 -7.71
N VAL A 107 1.40 -7.72 -7.00
CA VAL A 107 2.15 -8.82 -7.59
C VAL A 107 1.74 -10.14 -6.95
N ILE A 108 1.62 -11.19 -7.75
CA ILE A 108 1.38 -12.55 -7.25
C ILE A 108 2.71 -13.31 -7.25
N CYS A 109 3.09 -13.81 -6.09
CA CYS A 109 4.36 -14.51 -5.85
C CYS A 109 4.15 -16.00 -5.62
N ASP A 110 5.08 -16.85 -6.06
CA ASP A 110 5.13 -18.26 -5.66
C ASP A 110 5.76 -18.39 -4.27
N VAL A 111 5.01 -18.94 -3.31
CA VAL A 111 5.45 -19.09 -1.91
C VAL A 111 6.63 -20.04 -1.77
N LYS A 112 6.78 -21.03 -2.67
CA LYS A 112 7.90 -21.97 -2.66
C LYS A 112 9.16 -21.40 -3.30
N LYS A 113 9.01 -20.38 -4.16
CA LYS A 113 10.11 -19.75 -4.90
C LYS A 113 9.94 -18.23 -4.90
N PRO A 114 10.10 -17.57 -3.74
CA PRO A 114 10.06 -16.12 -3.65
C PRO A 114 11.33 -15.52 -4.28
N LEU A 115 11.38 -15.44 -5.61
CA LEU A 115 12.55 -14.96 -6.33
C LEU A 115 12.50 -13.45 -6.52
N GLY A 116 13.23 -12.74 -5.66
CA GLY A 116 13.58 -11.32 -5.84
C GLY A 116 12.45 -10.32 -5.60
N GLY A 117 12.83 -9.06 -5.43
CA GLY A 117 11.90 -7.93 -5.27
C GLY A 117 10.95 -8.10 -4.07
N VAL A 118 9.70 -7.64 -4.26
CA VAL A 118 8.63 -7.67 -3.26
C VAL A 118 8.36 -9.09 -2.73
N CYS A 119 8.51 -10.12 -3.56
CA CYS A 119 8.25 -11.51 -3.19
C CYS A 119 9.19 -12.03 -2.09
N SER A 120 10.37 -11.41 -1.91
CA SER A 120 11.32 -11.80 -0.87
C SER A 120 10.97 -11.26 0.52
N GLY A 121 10.04 -10.29 0.61
CA GLY A 121 9.52 -9.73 1.86
C GLY A 121 10.55 -8.98 2.71
N GLN A 122 11.73 -8.64 2.16
CA GLN A 122 12.81 -8.02 2.91
C GLN A 122 12.82 -6.50 2.73
N CYS A 123 12.26 -5.79 3.72
CA CYS A 123 12.49 -4.35 3.86
C CYS A 123 13.87 -4.09 4.43
N SER A 124 14.83 -3.87 3.54
CA SER A 124 16.15 -3.38 3.93
C SER A 124 16.05 -1.86 4.13
N ILE A 125 16.31 -1.38 5.35
CA ILE A 125 16.57 0.05 5.57
C ILE A 125 17.83 0.37 4.76
N PRO A 126 17.81 1.28 3.77
CA PRO A 126 19.01 1.57 3.01
C PRO A 126 19.95 2.43 3.86
N GLU A 127 20.80 1.80 4.67
CA GLU A 127 22.09 2.39 4.98
C GLU A 127 22.94 2.29 3.71
N GLY A 128 23.37 3.44 3.20
CA GLY A 128 23.83 3.61 1.82
C GLY A 128 24.80 2.55 1.32
N VAL A 129 24.34 1.74 0.36
CA VAL A 129 25.22 0.94 -0.51
C VAL A 129 24.68 0.99 -1.94
N THR A 130 25.47 1.64 -2.79
CA THR A 130 25.43 1.54 -4.25
C THR A 130 25.67 0.10 -4.68
N LYS A 131 24.65 -0.54 -5.26
CA LYS A 131 24.88 -1.54 -6.32
C LYS A 131 23.60 -1.76 -7.12
N GLY A 132 23.57 -1.19 -8.33
CA GLY A 132 22.60 -1.56 -9.34
C GLY A 132 22.80 -3.03 -9.72
N GLN A 133 21.94 -3.89 -9.22
CA GLN A 133 21.87 -5.28 -9.65
C GLN A 133 20.76 -5.38 -10.70
N ARG A 134 21.13 -5.78 -11.91
CA ARG A 134 20.19 -6.03 -13.02
C ARG A 134 19.12 -7.00 -12.54
N ARG A 135 17.86 -6.57 -12.66
CA ARG A 135 16.68 -7.36 -12.36
C ARG A 135 16.60 -8.52 -13.34
N ASP A 136 16.73 -9.74 -12.84
CA ASP A 136 16.39 -10.93 -13.61
C ASP A 136 14.87 -11.09 -13.53
N VAL A 137 14.21 -10.94 -14.67
CA VAL A 137 12.76 -11.07 -14.82
C VAL A 137 12.50 -12.54 -15.03
N SER A 138 12.10 -13.26 -13.99
CA SER A 138 11.56 -14.61 -14.15
C SER A 138 10.56 -14.94 -13.06
N ASP A 139 9.33 -15.20 -13.53
CA ASP A 139 8.14 -15.70 -12.84
C ASP A 139 7.44 -14.79 -11.81
N VAL A 140 7.33 -13.50 -12.12
CA VAL A 140 6.21 -12.68 -11.61
C VAL A 140 4.95 -13.04 -12.42
N TYR A 141 3.96 -13.64 -11.78
CA TYR A 141 2.61 -13.66 -12.34
C TYR A 141 2.15 -12.19 -12.38
N GLY A 142 2.15 -11.60 -13.57
CA GLY A 142 1.74 -10.23 -13.96
C GLY A 142 1.44 -9.18 -12.87
N ILE A 143 1.98 -7.97 -13.02
CA ILE A 143 1.59 -6.83 -12.18
C ILE A 143 0.13 -6.46 -12.47
N GLU A 144 -0.73 -6.53 -11.45
CA GLU A 144 -2.10 -6.04 -11.50
C GLU A 144 -2.20 -4.67 -10.82
N HIS A 145 -3.18 -3.87 -11.22
CA HIS A 145 -3.37 -2.53 -10.69
C HIS A 145 -4.75 -2.40 -10.05
N VAL A 146 -4.79 -1.94 -8.81
CA VAL A 146 -6.04 -1.71 -8.06
C VAL A 146 -6.12 -0.25 -7.63
N THR A 147 -7.33 0.31 -7.69
CA THR A 147 -7.61 1.68 -7.26
C THR A 147 -8.88 1.68 -6.42
N VAL A 148 -8.85 2.36 -5.28
CA VAL A 148 -10.02 2.59 -4.43
C VAL A 148 -10.21 4.10 -4.24
N GLY A 149 -11.43 4.58 -4.51
CA GLY A 149 -11.80 5.99 -4.35
C GLY A 149 -12.96 6.41 -5.25
N PRO A 150 -13.40 7.68 -5.15
CA PRO A 150 -12.91 8.68 -4.20
C PRO A 150 -13.42 8.43 -2.79
N MET A 151 -12.53 8.48 -1.80
CA MET A 151 -12.90 8.52 -0.38
C MET A 151 -13.12 9.98 0.03
N SER A 152 -14.28 10.29 0.62
CA SER A 152 -14.57 11.63 1.11
C SER A 152 -13.86 11.89 2.45
N LEU A 153 -12.90 12.81 2.46
CA LEU A 153 -12.26 13.29 3.69
C LEU A 153 -13.13 14.42 4.24
N ASN A 154 -13.80 14.22 5.38
CA ASN A 154 -14.59 15.29 5.97
C ASN A 154 -13.66 16.21 6.77
N LEU A 155 -13.26 17.32 6.15
CA LEU A 155 -12.56 18.43 6.79
C LEU A 155 -13.63 19.38 7.31
N SER A 156 -13.94 19.32 8.60
CA SER A 156 -14.95 20.16 9.26
C SER A 156 -14.34 20.96 10.41
#